data_AF-A0A7S2UFE3-F1
#
_entry.id   AF-A0A7S2UFE3-F1
#
_cell.length_a   1.000
_cell.length_b   1.000
_cell.length_c   1.000
_cell.angle_alpha   90.00
_cell.angle_beta   90.00
_cell.angle_gamma   90.00
#
_symmetry.space_group_name_H-M   'P 1'
#
loop_
_entity.id
_entity.type
_entity.pdbx_description
1 polymer ?
#
loop_
_entity_poly.entity_id
_entity_poly.type
_entity_poly.pdbx_seq_one_letter_code
_entity_poly.pdbx_strand_id
1 'polypeptide(L)'
;FNQHFRSFKKDGETTYYANIAVGGMSRPSLVRPSFQCIIHVRASQLALVPIAFLNRFEKYRLKVGDFLYDAKIKDRHGLCGIVKQSKHLVVEHLAPFEKSGLYGMLPSDDQTIDSVFIGLLSPVCNGMDQNHSENCEDEEFTLTKETGVYFKECFVHFVRTGFAIEDIAGKVDTVIDLACKYLPVDDARFLTQILNNEANVSNNAIWQAFFGIMKVGPSQDTFLGRICARLVQMLLTEVACSSLLMLATPEAIFANRRLLPSEMLDVYFQQEHFSLKAHVASCMSSAPSN
;
A
#
# COMPACT_ATOMS: atom_id res chain seq x y z
N PHE A 1 15.92 -24.40 -21.15
CA PHE A 1 14.90 -24.59 -20.11
C PHE A 1 13.97 -25.70 -20.56
N ASN A 2 14.38 -26.98 -20.47
CA ASN A 2 13.56 -28.07 -21.03
C ASN A 2 13.07 -29.03 -19.96
N GLN A 3 13.33 -28.71 -18.68
CA GLN A 3 13.08 -29.56 -17.51
C GLN A 3 13.63 -31.01 -17.65
N HIS A 4 14.60 -31.21 -18.55
CA HIS A 4 15.31 -32.48 -18.69
C HIS A 4 16.44 -32.53 -17.67
N PHE A 5 16.13 -33.10 -16.50
CA PHE A 5 17.10 -33.33 -15.43
C PHE A 5 17.65 -34.74 -15.48
N ARG A 6 18.94 -34.89 -15.13
CA ARG A 6 19.51 -36.19 -14.76
C ARG A 6 19.39 -36.35 -13.26
N SER A 7 18.79 -37.44 -12.80
CA SER A 7 18.67 -37.74 -11.37
C SER A 7 19.68 -38.79 -10.94
N PHE A 8 20.27 -38.61 -9.76
CA PHE A 8 21.12 -39.60 -9.10
C PHE A 8 20.57 -39.86 -7.71
N LYS A 9 20.36 -41.13 -7.38
CA LYS A 9 19.97 -41.56 -6.04
C LYS A 9 21.21 -42.01 -5.28
N LYS A 10 21.49 -41.39 -4.15
CA LYS A 10 22.54 -41.79 -3.22
C LYS A 10 21.99 -41.70 -1.80
N ASP A 11 22.13 -42.79 -1.04
CA ASP A 11 21.74 -42.85 0.38
C ASP A 11 20.28 -42.41 0.66
N GLY A 12 19.37 -42.69 -0.28
CA GLY A 12 17.94 -42.34 -0.19
C GLY A 12 17.59 -40.94 -0.70
N GLU A 13 18.58 -40.07 -0.94
CA GLU A 13 18.37 -38.72 -1.46
C GLU A 13 18.47 -38.69 -3.00
N THR A 14 17.55 -37.99 -3.66
CA THR A 14 17.57 -37.80 -5.12
C THR A 14 18.12 -36.42 -5.45
N THR A 15 19.26 -36.38 -6.14
CA THR A 15 19.88 -35.15 -6.62
C THR A 15 19.61 -34.96 -8.10
N TYR A 16 19.31 -33.73 -8.53
CA TYR A 16 19.00 -33.41 -9.92
C TYR A 16 20.11 -32.55 -10.52
N TYR A 17 20.47 -32.83 -11.77
CA TYR A 17 21.45 -32.06 -12.53
C TYR A 17 20.87 -31.61 -13.86
N ALA A 18 21.17 -30.38 -14.26
CA ALA A 18 20.88 -29.87 -15.61
C ALA A 18 22.20 -29.48 -16.30
N ASN A 19 22.25 -29.64 -17.62
CA ASN A 19 23.38 -29.14 -18.39
C ASN A 19 23.22 -27.64 -18.60
N ILE A 20 24.21 -26.87 -18.14
CA ILE A 20 24.30 -25.43 -18.39
C ILE A 20 25.45 -25.21 -19.36
N ALA A 21 25.14 -24.54 -20.47
CA ALA A 21 26.11 -24.19 -21.49
C ALA A 21 26.50 -22.72 -21.39
N VAL A 22 27.80 -22.43 -21.47
CA VAL A 22 28.38 -21.09 -21.54
C VAL A 22 29.39 -21.09 -22.68
N GLY A 23 29.09 -20.36 -23.76
CA GLY A 23 29.86 -20.46 -25.00
C GLY A 23 29.80 -21.88 -25.58
N GLY A 24 30.97 -22.45 -25.90
CA GLY A 24 31.09 -23.83 -26.41
C GLY A 24 31.18 -24.93 -25.35
N MET A 25 31.18 -24.57 -24.05
CA MET A 25 31.30 -25.55 -22.96
C MET A 25 29.94 -25.83 -22.34
N SER A 26 29.62 -27.12 -22.11
CA SER A 26 28.43 -27.57 -21.39
C SER A 26 28.82 -28.39 -20.18
N ARG A 27 28.34 -28.03 -18.99
CA ARG A 27 28.64 -28.76 -17.74
C ARG A 27 27.36 -29.17 -17.00
N PRO A 28 27.31 -30.38 -16.42
CA PRO A 28 26.24 -30.75 -15.50
C PRO A 28 26.36 -29.88 -14.23
N SER A 29 25.26 -29.26 -13.86
CA SER A 29 25.14 -28.38 -12.69
C SER A 29 24.00 -28.86 -11.81
N LEU A 30 24.24 -28.91 -10.50
CA LEU A 30 23.25 -29.32 -9.52
C LEU A 30 22.07 -28.33 -9.54
N VAL A 31 20.85 -28.87 -9.54
CA VAL A 31 19.60 -28.12 -9.48
C VAL A 31 18.85 -28.53 -8.23
N ARG A 32 18.50 -27.56 -7.39
CA ARG A 32 17.65 -27.81 -6.22
C ARG A 32 16.21 -28.07 -6.68
N PRO A 33 15.49 -29.04 -6.07
CA PRO A 33 14.08 -29.28 -6.40
C PRO A 33 13.18 -28.06 -6.26
N SER A 34 13.51 -27.14 -5.34
CA SER A 34 12.77 -25.89 -5.10
C SER A 34 13.21 -24.72 -6.01
N PHE A 35 14.11 -24.95 -6.97
CA PHE A 35 14.54 -23.90 -7.88
C PHE A 35 13.39 -23.49 -8.82
N GLN A 36 13.09 -22.20 -8.83
CA GLN A 36 12.13 -21.59 -9.75
C GLN A 36 12.85 -20.60 -10.66
N CYS A 37 12.42 -20.52 -11.92
CA CYS A 37 12.93 -19.57 -12.89
C CYS A 37 11.78 -18.74 -13.46
N ILE A 38 11.89 -17.42 -13.32
CA ILE A 38 10.92 -16.45 -13.84
C ILE A 38 11.63 -15.64 -14.91
N ILE A 39 11.04 -15.58 -16.10
CA ILE A 39 11.52 -14.77 -17.21
C ILE A 39 10.51 -13.64 -17.43
N HIS A 40 10.99 -12.41 -17.26
CA HIS A 40 10.18 -11.22 -17.52
C HIS A 40 10.46 -10.71 -18.94
N VAL A 41 9.40 -10.57 -19.74
CA VAL A 41 9.46 -10.05 -21.11
C VAL A 41 8.43 -8.94 -21.25
N ARG A 42 8.83 -7.80 -21.82
CA ARG A 42 7.89 -6.72 -22.14
C ARG A 42 6.91 -7.20 -23.22
N ALA A 43 5.64 -6.83 -23.09
CA ALA A 43 4.61 -7.22 -24.06
C ALA A 43 4.98 -6.85 -25.51
N SER A 44 5.62 -5.69 -25.71
CA SER A 44 6.09 -5.21 -27.01
C SER A 44 7.21 -6.07 -27.62
N GLN A 45 7.95 -6.83 -26.81
CA GLN A 45 9.05 -7.69 -27.25
C GLN A 45 8.62 -9.14 -27.40
N LEU A 46 7.41 -9.51 -26.98
CA LEU A 46 6.94 -10.90 -26.96
C LEU A 46 6.99 -11.54 -28.36
N ALA A 47 6.68 -10.77 -29.40
CA ALA A 47 6.73 -11.23 -30.80
C ALA A 47 8.15 -11.56 -31.30
N LEU A 48 9.19 -11.05 -30.63
CA LEU A 48 10.59 -11.30 -30.98
C LEU A 48 11.15 -12.55 -30.28
N VAL A 49 10.44 -13.08 -29.28
CA VAL A 49 10.90 -14.25 -28.52
C VAL A 49 10.65 -15.53 -29.32
N PRO A 50 11.66 -16.40 -29.52
CA PRO A 50 11.48 -17.64 -30.25
C PRO A 50 10.36 -18.51 -29.66
N ILE A 51 9.48 -19.05 -30.52
CA ILE A 51 8.33 -19.88 -30.09
C ILE A 51 8.80 -21.09 -29.27
N ALA A 52 9.90 -21.73 -29.67
CA ALA A 52 10.47 -22.85 -28.93
C ALA A 52 10.91 -22.47 -27.50
N PHE A 53 11.29 -21.21 -27.27
CA PHE A 53 11.58 -20.70 -25.94
C PHE A 53 10.27 -20.46 -25.16
N LEU A 54 9.28 -19.81 -25.78
CA LEU A 54 7.98 -19.57 -25.15
C LEU A 54 7.28 -20.87 -24.73
N ASN A 55 7.36 -21.92 -25.54
CA ASN A 55 6.72 -23.22 -25.24
C ASN A 55 7.30 -23.94 -24.01
N ARG A 56 8.42 -23.45 -23.47
CA ARG A 56 9.08 -24.03 -22.29
C ARG A 56 8.64 -23.40 -20.97
N PHE A 57 7.86 -22.33 -21.02
CA PHE A 57 7.40 -21.60 -19.84
C PHE A 57 5.87 -21.50 -19.84
N GLU A 58 5.33 -21.57 -18.63
CA GLU A 58 3.97 -21.10 -18.36
C GLU A 58 3.93 -19.57 -18.49
N LYS A 59 2.83 -19.04 -19.04
CA LYS A 59 2.74 -17.64 -19.46
C LYS A 59 1.65 -16.94 -18.68
N TYR A 60 2.05 -15.88 -17.99
CA TYR A 60 1.16 -15.00 -17.27
C TYR A 60 1.30 -13.60 -17.85
N ARG A 61 0.17 -12.92 -18.08
CA ARG A 61 0.16 -11.50 -18.37
C ARG A 61 -0.08 -10.76 -17.07
N LEU A 62 0.83 -9.85 -16.74
CA LEU A 62 0.77 -9.08 -15.51
C LEU A 62 0.75 -7.60 -15.86
N LYS A 63 -0.27 -6.89 -15.40
CA LYS A 63 -0.30 -5.43 -15.31
C LYS A 63 -0.25 -5.02 -13.84
N VAL A 64 0.24 -3.81 -13.58
CA VAL A 64 0.28 -3.24 -12.21
C VAL A 64 -1.13 -3.24 -11.59
N GLY A 65 -2.14 -2.80 -12.35
CA GLY A 65 -3.54 -2.83 -11.91
C GLY A 65 -4.08 -4.24 -11.60
N ASP A 66 -3.56 -5.29 -12.24
CA ASP A 66 -3.97 -6.68 -11.95
C ASP A 66 -3.53 -7.06 -10.52
N PHE A 67 -2.40 -6.55 -10.02
CA PHE A 67 -2.00 -6.80 -8.64
C PHE A 67 -2.89 -6.08 -7.63
N LEU A 68 -3.27 -4.84 -7.96
CA LEU A 68 -4.09 -4.01 -7.09
C LEU A 68 -5.50 -4.60 -6.96
N TYR A 69 -6.11 -5.11 -8.04
CA TYR A 69 -7.51 -5.55 -8.01
C TYR A 69 -7.73 -7.07 -8.05
N ASP A 70 -6.80 -7.85 -8.62
CA ASP A 70 -7.01 -9.28 -8.85
C ASP A 70 -6.23 -10.21 -7.92
N ALA A 71 -5.07 -9.83 -7.37
CA ALA A 71 -4.21 -10.77 -6.63
C ALA A 71 -4.15 -10.52 -5.11
N LYS A 72 -3.99 -9.26 -4.67
CA LYS A 72 -3.85 -8.94 -3.23
C LYS A 72 -5.15 -8.54 -2.54
N ILE A 73 -6.12 -8.05 -3.30
CA ILE A 73 -7.37 -7.51 -2.77
C ILE A 73 -8.56 -8.47 -2.95
N LYS A 74 -8.44 -9.52 -3.77
CA LYS A 74 -9.54 -10.50 -3.92
C LYS A 74 -9.91 -11.18 -2.61
N ASP A 75 -8.95 -11.50 -1.75
CA ASP A 75 -9.22 -12.08 -0.43
C ASP A 75 -9.75 -11.04 0.58
N ARG A 76 -9.87 -9.78 0.17
CA ARG A 76 -10.27 -8.61 0.97
C ARG A 76 -11.32 -7.79 0.23
N HIS A 77 -12.39 -8.44 -0.19
CA HIS A 77 -13.42 -7.89 -1.09
C HIS A 77 -13.87 -6.46 -0.70
N GLY A 78 -13.93 -6.12 0.59
CA GLY A 78 -14.35 -4.78 1.03
C GLY A 78 -13.32 -3.66 0.94
N LEU A 79 -12.02 -3.97 0.93
CA LEU A 79 -11.00 -2.97 0.69
C LEU A 79 -10.93 -2.54 -0.78
N CYS A 80 -11.36 -3.39 -1.72
CA CYS A 80 -11.33 -3.09 -3.14
C CYS A 80 -12.10 -1.81 -3.48
N GLY A 81 -13.31 -1.66 -2.94
CA GLY A 81 -14.13 -0.48 -3.16
C GLY A 81 -13.48 0.78 -2.58
N ILE A 82 -12.94 0.68 -1.37
CA ILE A 82 -12.27 1.80 -0.69
C ILE A 82 -11.02 2.23 -1.47
N VAL A 83 -10.15 1.29 -1.85
CA VAL A 83 -8.93 1.58 -2.61
C VAL A 83 -9.24 2.17 -3.98
N LYS A 84 -10.25 1.64 -4.69
CA LYS A 84 -10.71 2.20 -5.98
C LYS A 84 -11.18 3.64 -5.81
N GLN A 85 -11.98 3.91 -4.79
CA GLN A 85 -12.49 5.26 -4.54
C GLN A 85 -11.38 6.21 -4.10
N SER A 86 -10.48 5.78 -3.21
CA SER A 86 -9.30 6.56 -2.83
C SER A 86 -8.44 6.90 -4.05
N LYS A 87 -8.18 5.92 -4.94
CA LYS A 87 -7.45 6.17 -6.19
C LYS A 87 -8.13 7.23 -7.03
N HIS A 88 -9.45 7.15 -7.20
CA HIS A 88 -10.21 8.14 -7.96
C HIS A 88 -10.06 9.55 -7.37
N LEU A 89 -10.19 9.70 -6.05
CA LEU A 89 -9.99 10.98 -5.37
C LEU A 89 -8.56 11.52 -5.53
N VAL A 90 -7.55 10.65 -5.45
CA VAL A 90 -6.15 11.03 -5.69
C VAL A 90 -5.98 11.60 -7.09
N VAL A 91 -6.57 10.96 -8.12
CA VAL A 91 -6.53 11.47 -9.50
C VAL A 91 -7.21 12.83 -9.60
N GLU A 92 -8.36 13.03 -8.95
CA GLU A 92 -9.06 14.32 -8.94
C GLU A 92 -8.25 15.41 -8.23
N HIS A 93 -7.65 15.10 -7.07
CA HIS A 93 -6.83 16.05 -6.32
C HIS A 93 -5.53 16.42 -7.03
N LEU A 94 -4.99 15.52 -7.84
CA LEU A 94 -3.79 15.76 -8.63
C LEU A 94 -4.07 16.31 -10.02
N ALA A 95 -5.33 16.38 -10.47
CA ALA A 95 -5.69 16.94 -11.77
C ALA A 95 -5.14 18.36 -12.05
N PRO A 96 -4.99 19.26 -11.05
CA PRO A 96 -4.37 20.57 -11.27
C PRO A 96 -2.86 20.51 -11.57
N PHE A 97 -2.20 19.41 -11.16
CA PHE A 97 -0.81 19.16 -11.50
C PHE A 97 -0.81 18.58 -12.91
N GLU A 98 -0.52 19.43 -13.91
CA GLU A 98 -0.19 18.94 -15.25
C GLU A 98 0.82 17.80 -15.13
N LYS A 99 0.77 16.79 -16.00
CA LYS A 99 1.62 15.59 -15.91
C LYS A 99 3.13 15.91 -15.91
N SER A 100 3.52 17.07 -16.43
CA SER A 100 4.87 17.64 -16.38
C SER A 100 5.29 18.13 -15.00
N GLY A 101 4.34 18.44 -14.12
CA GLY A 101 4.56 18.97 -12.79
C GLY A 101 4.93 17.93 -11.73
N LEU A 102 4.84 16.64 -12.05
CA LEU A 102 5.20 15.53 -11.17
C LEU A 102 6.32 14.68 -11.81
N TYR A 103 7.47 14.58 -11.15
CA TYR A 103 8.58 13.75 -11.61
C TYR A 103 8.20 12.28 -11.66
N GLY A 104 8.52 11.61 -12.77
CA GLY A 104 8.28 10.17 -12.94
C GLY A 104 6.80 9.79 -13.11
N MET A 105 5.89 10.76 -13.24
CA MET A 105 4.49 10.47 -13.55
C MET A 105 4.34 10.05 -15.02
N LEU A 106 3.87 8.82 -15.25
CA LEU A 106 3.70 8.31 -16.61
C LEU A 106 2.45 8.93 -17.27
N PRO A 107 2.54 9.44 -18.51
CA PRO A 107 1.43 10.18 -19.11
C PRO A 107 0.19 9.36 -19.44
N SER A 108 0.31 8.04 -19.61
CA SER A 108 -0.74 7.25 -20.26
C SER A 108 -1.57 6.35 -19.34
N ASP A 109 -1.12 5.97 -18.14
CA ASP A 109 -1.65 4.73 -17.53
C ASP A 109 -1.80 4.68 -16.00
N ASP A 110 -1.89 5.80 -15.27
CA ASP A 110 -2.04 5.81 -13.78
C ASP A 110 -1.08 4.87 -13.01
N GLN A 111 -0.02 4.36 -13.66
CA GLN A 111 0.81 3.26 -13.14
C GLN A 111 1.58 3.70 -11.92
N THR A 112 1.98 4.98 -11.88
CA THR A 112 2.63 5.59 -10.72
C THR A 112 1.66 5.59 -9.53
N ILE A 113 0.39 5.93 -9.75
CA ILE A 113 -0.64 5.90 -8.69
C ILE A 113 -0.91 4.47 -8.25
N ASP A 114 -1.07 3.53 -9.18
CA ASP A 114 -1.25 2.11 -8.83
C ASP A 114 -0.06 1.58 -8.02
N SER A 115 1.17 1.99 -8.36
CA SER A 115 2.39 1.61 -7.65
C SER A 115 2.42 2.18 -6.23
N VAL A 116 1.96 3.43 -6.03
CA VAL A 116 1.80 4.02 -4.69
C VAL A 116 0.82 3.18 -3.88
N PHE A 117 -0.38 2.89 -4.40
CA PHE A 117 -1.36 2.08 -3.68
C PHE A 117 -0.89 0.67 -3.39
N ILE A 118 -0.14 0.02 -4.30
CA ILE A 118 0.47 -1.28 -4.05
C ILE A 118 1.50 -1.20 -2.93
N GLY A 119 2.29 -0.11 -2.88
CA GLY A 119 3.25 0.16 -1.80
C GLY A 119 2.57 0.35 -0.44
N LEU A 120 1.35 0.89 -0.42
CA LEU A 120 0.57 1.03 0.82
C LEU A 120 0.02 -0.30 1.34
N LEU A 121 -0.05 -1.37 0.54
CA LEU A 121 -0.58 -2.65 1.00
C LEU A 121 0.48 -3.43 1.79
N SER A 122 0.12 -3.92 2.98
CA SER A 122 1.04 -4.72 3.80
C SER A 122 1.46 -6.02 3.07
N PRO A 123 2.75 -6.39 3.09
CA PRO A 123 3.23 -7.64 2.49
C PRO A 123 2.85 -8.90 3.29
N VAL A 124 2.45 -8.73 4.56
CA VAL A 124 2.30 -9.82 5.56
C VAL A 124 1.08 -10.73 5.30
N CYS A 125 0.30 -10.47 4.26
CA CYS A 125 -1.03 -11.06 4.12
C CYS A 125 -1.10 -12.29 3.22
N ASN A 126 0.04 -12.76 2.68
CA ASN A 126 0.10 -13.93 1.80
C ASN A 126 0.01 -15.29 2.53
N GLY A 127 -0.30 -15.31 3.83
CA GLY A 127 -0.24 -16.54 4.63
C GLY A 127 -0.89 -16.42 6.00
N MET A 128 -2.10 -15.85 6.09
CA MET A 128 -2.99 -16.34 7.15
C MET A 128 -3.38 -17.76 6.77
N ASP A 129 -2.54 -18.71 7.15
CA ASP A 129 -2.96 -20.09 7.35
C ASP A 129 -4.24 -20.00 8.18
N GLN A 130 -5.36 -20.42 7.57
CA GLN A 130 -6.69 -20.41 8.20
C GLN A 130 -6.71 -21.23 9.51
N ASN A 131 -5.62 -21.93 9.83
CA ASN A 131 -5.42 -22.72 11.04
C ASN A 131 -4.92 -21.91 12.26
N HIS A 132 -4.53 -20.64 12.12
CA HIS A 132 -4.15 -19.79 13.26
C HIS A 132 -5.14 -18.65 13.57
N SER A 133 -6.27 -18.60 12.87
CA SER A 133 -7.29 -17.55 13.04
C SER A 133 -8.16 -17.69 14.31
N GLU A 134 -8.09 -18.79 15.05
CA GLU A 134 -8.88 -18.94 16.29
C GLU A 134 -8.14 -18.46 17.55
N ASN A 135 -6.83 -18.19 17.49
CA ASN A 135 -6.05 -17.76 18.67
C ASN A 135 -5.59 -16.29 18.62
N CYS A 136 -5.98 -15.53 17.59
CA CYS A 136 -5.74 -14.08 17.55
C CYS A 136 -6.89 -13.30 18.22
N GLU A 137 -7.85 -14.00 18.83
CA GLU A 137 -8.97 -13.40 19.57
C GLU A 137 -8.62 -13.05 21.03
N ASP A 138 -7.44 -13.45 21.53
CA ASP A 138 -7.14 -13.43 22.97
C ASP A 138 -5.90 -12.64 23.42
N GLU A 139 -5.26 -11.83 22.56
CA GLU A 139 -4.48 -10.70 23.11
C GLU A 139 -5.47 -9.61 23.54
N GLU A 140 -6.10 -9.91 24.67
CA GLU A 140 -6.82 -9.06 25.61
C GLU A 140 -6.65 -7.54 25.33
N PHE A 141 -7.50 -7.02 24.44
CA PHE A 141 -8.01 -5.65 24.57
C PHE A 141 -9.01 -5.59 25.74
N THR A 142 -8.71 -6.21 26.89
CA THR A 142 -9.45 -6.07 28.14
C THR A 142 -8.93 -4.84 28.87
N LEU A 143 -9.27 -3.68 28.33
CA LEU A 143 -9.08 -2.45 29.06
C LEU A 143 -10.33 -1.59 28.95
N THR A 144 -10.86 -1.23 30.12
CA THR A 144 -11.85 -0.19 30.38
C THR A 144 -11.32 1.18 29.96
N LYS A 145 -10.94 1.33 28.70
CA LYS A 145 -10.51 2.59 28.11
C LYS A 145 -11.74 3.40 27.74
N GLU A 146 -11.59 4.72 27.83
CA GLU A 146 -12.55 5.66 27.26
C GLU A 146 -12.76 5.33 25.77
N THR A 147 -14.01 5.26 25.34
CA THR A 147 -14.39 4.78 24.00
C THR A 147 -13.70 5.55 22.87
N GLY A 148 -13.40 6.85 23.07
CA GLY A 148 -12.65 7.65 22.10
C GLY A 148 -11.20 7.20 21.90
N VAL A 149 -10.48 6.91 22.99
CA VAL A 149 -9.11 6.37 22.92
C VAL A 149 -9.12 5.00 22.27
N TYR A 150 -10.09 4.16 22.66
CA TYR A 150 -10.26 2.83 22.09
C TYR A 150 -10.53 2.89 20.58
N PHE A 151 -11.37 3.83 20.12
CA PHE A 151 -11.66 4.01 18.68
C PHE A 151 -10.39 4.31 17.88
N LYS A 152 -9.55 5.24 18.36
CA LYS A 152 -8.28 5.58 17.70
C LYS A 152 -7.32 4.39 17.66
N GLU A 153 -7.16 3.69 18.77
CA GLU A 153 -6.32 2.50 18.83
C GLU A 153 -6.79 1.40 17.88
N CYS A 154 -8.10 1.14 17.83
CA CYS A 154 -8.68 0.20 16.86
C CYS A 154 -8.42 0.63 15.42
N PHE A 155 -8.55 1.92 15.12
CA PHE A 155 -8.28 2.41 13.77
C PHE A 155 -6.80 2.26 13.40
N VAL A 156 -5.88 2.65 14.29
CA VAL A 156 -4.43 2.46 14.09
C VAL A 156 -4.09 0.98 13.90
N HIS A 157 -4.65 0.10 14.74
CA HIS A 157 -4.41 -1.33 14.66
C HIS A 157 -4.95 -1.93 13.35
N PHE A 158 -6.18 -1.58 12.97
CA PHE A 158 -6.77 -1.98 11.69
C PHE A 158 -5.86 -1.58 10.52
N VAL A 159 -5.39 -0.33 10.51
CA VAL A 159 -4.54 0.19 9.43
C VAL A 159 -3.22 -0.58 9.37
N ARG A 160 -2.57 -0.84 10.52
CA ARG A 160 -1.32 -1.63 10.58
C ARG A 160 -1.47 -3.04 10.03
N THR A 161 -2.63 -3.65 10.26
CA THR A 161 -2.94 -5.01 9.75
C THR A 161 -3.21 -5.01 8.25
N GLY A 162 -3.81 -3.94 7.72
CA GLY A 162 -4.14 -3.82 6.29
C GLY A 162 -3.00 -3.27 5.43
N PHE A 163 -2.21 -2.34 5.96
CA PHE A 163 -1.40 -1.39 5.20
C PHE A 163 -0.01 -1.18 5.79
N ALA A 164 0.96 -0.89 4.91
CA ALA A 164 2.34 -0.54 5.25
C ALA A 164 2.51 0.99 5.22
N ILE A 165 1.93 1.66 6.22
CA ILE A 165 2.00 3.12 6.37
C ILE A 165 2.96 3.46 7.52
N GLU A 166 3.85 4.43 7.31
CA GLU A 166 4.72 4.97 8.36
C GLU A 166 3.99 6.05 9.17
N ASP A 167 4.34 6.18 10.46
CA ASP A 167 3.71 7.14 11.39
C ASP A 167 2.16 7.15 11.37
N ILE A 168 1.57 5.96 11.50
CA ILE A 168 0.11 5.79 11.41
C ILE A 168 -0.65 6.59 12.47
N ALA A 169 -0.09 6.74 13.68
CA ALA A 169 -0.78 7.41 14.77
C ALA A 169 -1.04 8.89 14.45
N GLY A 170 0.00 9.64 14.05
CA GLY A 170 -0.15 11.05 13.69
C GLY A 170 -1.06 11.26 12.47
N LYS A 171 -0.98 10.35 11.50
CA LYS A 171 -1.86 10.38 10.32
C LYS A 171 -3.32 10.09 10.66
N VAL A 172 -3.58 9.14 11.57
CA VAL A 172 -4.94 8.84 12.04
C VAL A 172 -5.54 10.04 12.76
N ASP A 173 -4.79 10.71 13.63
CA ASP A 173 -5.27 11.93 14.29
C ASP A 173 -5.64 13.02 13.28
N THR A 174 -4.74 13.28 12.32
CA THR A 174 -4.98 14.25 11.24
C THR A 174 -6.24 13.91 10.45
N VAL A 175 -6.43 12.64 10.10
CA VAL A 175 -7.60 12.18 9.33
C VAL A 175 -8.89 12.30 10.13
N ILE A 176 -8.86 12.05 11.44
CA ILE A 176 -10.02 12.23 12.32
C ILE A 176 -10.41 13.71 12.37
N ASP A 177 -9.44 14.61 12.51
CA ASP A 177 -9.69 16.05 12.54
C ASP A 177 -10.28 16.53 11.20
N LEU A 178 -9.71 16.07 10.08
CA LEU A 178 -10.26 16.33 8.75
C LEU A 178 -11.67 15.76 8.58
N ALA A 179 -11.93 14.56 9.11
CA ALA A 179 -13.24 13.92 9.02
C ALA A 179 -14.31 14.70 9.79
N CYS A 180 -14.00 15.17 11.00
CA CYS A 180 -14.89 16.04 11.77
C CYS A 180 -15.23 17.35 11.03
N LYS A 181 -14.34 17.83 10.15
CA LYS A 181 -14.53 19.06 9.36
C LYS A 181 -15.28 18.86 8.05
N TYR A 182 -15.02 17.75 7.34
CA TYR A 182 -15.45 17.57 5.95
C TYR A 182 -16.49 16.46 5.74
N LEU A 183 -16.74 15.59 6.72
CA LEU A 183 -17.85 14.64 6.63
C LEU A 183 -19.21 15.36 6.66
N PRO A 184 -20.28 14.74 6.13
CA PRO A 184 -21.64 15.22 6.35
C PRO A 184 -21.91 15.48 7.83
N VAL A 185 -22.73 16.50 8.14
CA VAL A 185 -22.95 16.97 9.53
C VAL A 185 -23.35 15.84 10.47
N ASP A 186 -24.20 14.91 10.02
CA ASP A 186 -24.64 13.77 10.82
C ASP A 186 -23.51 12.79 11.11
N ASP A 187 -22.68 12.50 10.11
CA ASP A 187 -21.52 11.59 10.23
C ASP A 187 -20.46 12.20 11.15
N ALA A 188 -20.16 13.50 10.98
CA ALA A 188 -19.21 14.25 11.80
C ALA A 188 -19.67 14.35 13.26
N ARG A 189 -20.95 14.62 13.49
CA ARG A 189 -21.54 14.67 14.83
C ARG A 189 -21.43 13.34 15.55
N PHE A 190 -21.76 12.24 14.87
CA PHE A 190 -21.67 10.92 15.46
C PHE A 190 -20.22 10.49 15.71
N LEU A 191 -19.29 10.80 14.80
CA LEU A 191 -17.87 10.59 15.03
C LEU A 191 -17.40 11.34 16.29
N THR A 192 -17.81 12.60 16.45
CA THR A 192 -17.51 13.41 17.64
C THR A 192 -18.09 12.77 18.91
N GLN A 193 -19.32 12.24 18.85
CA GLN A 193 -19.93 11.55 19.99
C GLN A 193 -19.17 10.27 20.37
N ILE A 194 -18.65 9.51 19.40
CA ILE A 194 -17.79 8.34 19.68
C ILE A 194 -16.50 8.78 20.35
N LEU A 195 -15.86 9.82 19.81
CA LEU A 195 -14.58 10.34 20.33
C LEU A 195 -14.72 10.90 21.75
N ASN A 196 -15.86 11.51 22.08
CA ASN A 196 -16.14 12.05 23.41
C ASN A 196 -16.74 11.02 24.38
N ASN A 197 -16.86 9.75 23.98
CA ASN A 197 -17.52 8.70 24.79
C ASN A 197 -18.99 9.01 25.13
N GLU A 198 -19.67 9.77 24.25
CA GLU A 198 -21.09 10.11 24.38
C GLU A 198 -21.99 9.16 23.58
N ALA A 199 -21.42 8.43 22.61
CA ALA A 199 -22.15 7.46 21.82
C ALA A 199 -22.30 6.13 22.60
N ASN A 200 -23.50 5.57 22.62
CA ASN A 200 -23.76 4.24 23.18
C ASN A 200 -23.32 3.14 22.20
N VAL A 201 -22.03 3.10 21.89
CA VAL A 201 -21.42 2.13 20.96
C VAL A 201 -20.44 1.27 21.75
N SER A 202 -20.61 -0.05 21.67
CA SER A 202 -19.70 -0.97 22.35
C SER A 202 -18.35 -1.04 21.64
N ASN A 203 -17.28 -1.27 22.41
CA ASN A 203 -15.93 -1.50 21.88
C ASN A 203 -15.91 -2.63 20.84
N ASN A 204 -16.65 -3.71 21.08
CA ASN A 204 -16.80 -4.80 20.12
C ASN A 204 -17.44 -4.32 18.80
N ALA A 205 -18.45 -3.44 18.84
CA ALA A 205 -19.05 -2.92 17.61
C ALA A 205 -18.05 -2.08 16.78
N ILE A 206 -17.17 -1.30 17.42
CA ILE A 206 -16.10 -0.56 16.75
C ILE A 206 -15.12 -1.52 16.07
N TRP A 207 -14.66 -2.53 16.81
CA TRP A 207 -13.75 -3.55 16.28
C TRP A 207 -14.38 -4.28 15.08
N GLN A 208 -15.61 -4.76 15.24
CA GLN A 208 -16.34 -5.44 14.17
C GLN A 208 -16.59 -4.53 12.96
N ALA A 209 -16.81 -3.23 13.15
CA ALA A 209 -16.98 -2.29 12.04
C ALA A 209 -15.68 -2.15 11.21
N PHE A 210 -14.52 -2.03 11.86
CA PHE A 210 -13.24 -1.99 11.15
C PHE A 210 -12.92 -3.34 10.48
N PHE A 211 -12.98 -4.45 11.21
CA PHE A 211 -12.63 -5.75 10.64
C PHE A 211 -13.65 -6.25 9.60
N GLY A 212 -14.91 -5.83 9.71
CA GLY A 212 -15.95 -6.06 8.72
C GLY A 212 -15.57 -5.50 7.34
N ILE A 213 -14.88 -4.35 7.29
CA ILE A 213 -14.38 -3.76 6.05
C ILE A 213 -13.44 -4.71 5.30
N MET A 214 -12.61 -5.49 6.00
CA MET A 214 -11.71 -6.44 5.33
C MET A 214 -12.47 -7.63 4.74
N LYS A 215 -13.44 -8.18 5.47
CA LYS A 215 -14.04 -9.48 5.17
C LYS A 215 -15.23 -9.42 4.19
N VAL A 216 -16.20 -8.55 4.44
CA VAL A 216 -17.54 -8.68 3.81
C VAL A 216 -17.75 -7.71 2.65
N GLY A 217 -16.93 -6.67 2.53
CA GLY A 217 -17.40 -5.46 1.86
C GLY A 217 -17.58 -4.35 2.87
N PRO A 218 -17.64 -3.08 2.46
CA PRO A 218 -18.34 -2.11 3.29
C PRO A 218 -19.77 -2.61 3.44
N SER A 219 -20.13 -3.20 4.59
CA SER A 219 -21.52 -3.32 5.01
C SER A 219 -22.02 -1.90 5.30
N GLN A 220 -22.26 -1.14 4.22
CA GLN A 220 -22.74 0.24 4.24
C GLN A 220 -24.07 0.38 4.99
N ASP A 221 -24.70 -0.74 5.32
CA ASP A 221 -25.97 -0.80 6.05
C ASP A 221 -25.85 -0.30 7.49
N THR A 222 -24.64 -0.32 8.08
CA THR A 222 -24.43 0.27 9.41
C THR A 222 -23.82 1.66 9.34
N PHE A 223 -24.34 2.55 10.18
CA PHE A 223 -23.86 3.93 10.26
C PHE A 223 -22.37 4.01 10.65
N LEU A 224 -21.95 3.19 11.63
CA LEU A 224 -20.56 3.07 12.08
C LEU A 224 -19.64 2.51 10.99
N GLY A 225 -20.05 1.45 10.30
CA GLY A 225 -19.26 0.85 9.22
C GLY A 225 -18.99 1.83 8.08
N ARG A 226 -19.98 2.65 7.71
CA ARG A 226 -19.80 3.73 6.73
C ARG A 226 -18.76 4.76 7.17
N ILE A 227 -18.80 5.21 8.42
CA ILE A 227 -17.80 6.16 8.96
C ILE A 227 -16.41 5.55 8.96
N CYS A 228 -16.26 4.33 9.48
CA CYS A 228 -14.98 3.61 9.46
C CYS A 228 -14.44 3.48 8.03
N ALA A 229 -15.29 3.11 7.05
CA ALA A 229 -14.89 3.01 5.65
C ALA A 229 -14.44 4.36 5.07
N ARG A 230 -15.13 5.46 5.40
CA ARG A 230 -14.74 6.81 4.99
C ARG A 230 -13.43 7.26 5.62
N LEU A 231 -13.19 6.97 6.90
CA LEU A 231 -11.93 7.27 7.57
C LEU A 231 -10.76 6.54 6.92
N VAL A 232 -10.91 5.24 6.63
CA VAL A 232 -9.90 4.46 5.90
C VAL A 232 -9.66 5.06 4.51
N GLN A 233 -10.74 5.41 3.81
CA GLN A 233 -10.64 6.04 2.48
C GLN A 233 -9.87 7.36 2.53
N MET A 234 -10.20 8.23 3.49
CA MET A 234 -9.56 9.53 3.70
C MET A 234 -8.08 9.36 4.03
N LEU A 235 -7.74 8.42 4.91
CA LEU A 235 -6.35 8.09 5.24
C LEU A 235 -5.57 7.64 4.01
N LEU A 236 -6.09 6.68 3.24
CA LEU A 236 -5.41 6.21 2.03
C LEU A 236 -5.23 7.31 0.99
N THR A 237 -6.23 8.19 0.87
CA THR A 237 -6.17 9.34 -0.06
C THR A 237 -5.12 10.34 0.40
N GLU A 238 -5.08 10.70 1.69
CA GLU A 238 -4.06 11.58 2.27
C GLU A 238 -2.67 11.03 2.04
N VAL A 239 -2.43 9.77 2.44
CA VAL A 239 -1.10 9.16 2.34
C VAL A 239 -0.64 9.07 0.89
N ALA A 240 -1.52 8.66 -0.02
CA ALA A 240 -1.20 8.56 -1.44
C ALA A 240 -0.94 9.94 -2.06
N CYS A 241 -1.78 10.94 -1.78
CA CYS A 241 -1.58 12.31 -2.25
C CYS A 241 -0.28 12.88 -1.70
N SER A 242 0.00 12.75 -0.40
CA SER A 242 1.23 13.21 0.24
C SER A 242 2.44 12.56 -0.43
N SER A 243 2.42 11.24 -0.64
CA SER A 243 3.49 10.51 -1.35
C SER A 243 3.71 11.00 -2.78
N LEU A 244 2.64 11.33 -3.50
CA LEU A 244 2.72 11.84 -4.88
C LEU A 244 3.15 13.31 -4.94
N LEU A 245 2.76 14.12 -3.97
CA LEU A 245 3.24 15.50 -3.85
C LEU A 245 4.73 15.56 -3.58
N MET A 246 5.33 14.52 -2.96
CA MET A 246 6.79 14.43 -2.86
C MET A 246 7.49 14.39 -4.22
N LEU A 247 6.77 13.96 -5.27
CA LEU A 247 7.29 13.95 -6.64
C LEU A 247 7.03 15.28 -7.36
N ALA A 248 6.27 16.20 -6.78
CA ALA A 248 5.92 17.44 -7.43
C ALA A 248 7.13 18.38 -7.54
N THR A 249 7.27 18.98 -8.72
CA THR A 249 8.20 20.09 -8.94
C THR A 249 7.82 21.26 -8.04
N PRO A 250 8.81 22.00 -7.50
CA PRO A 250 8.55 23.21 -6.73
C PRO A 250 7.65 24.18 -7.50
N GLU A 251 7.88 24.35 -8.80
CA GLU A 251 7.12 25.23 -9.69
C GLU A 251 5.64 24.84 -9.75
N ALA A 252 5.34 23.54 -9.91
CA ALA A 252 3.97 23.05 -9.93
C ALA A 252 3.27 23.23 -8.58
N ILE A 253 3.98 23.02 -7.47
CA ILE A 253 3.46 23.30 -6.12
C ILE A 253 3.18 24.79 -5.94
N PHE A 254 4.11 25.66 -6.30
CA PHE A 254 3.94 27.11 -6.18
C PHE A 254 2.79 27.64 -7.04
N ALA A 255 2.61 27.10 -8.25
CA ALA A 255 1.52 27.43 -9.15
C ALA A 255 0.16 26.99 -8.59
N ASN A 256 0.09 25.80 -8.00
CA ASN A 256 -1.15 25.18 -7.52
C ASN A 256 -1.38 25.31 -6.00
N ARG A 257 -0.56 26.06 -5.27
CA ARG A 257 -0.61 26.15 -3.79
C ARG A 257 -1.97 26.54 -3.21
N ARG A 258 -2.81 27.24 -3.96
CA ARG A 258 -4.15 27.65 -3.51
C ARG A 258 -5.17 26.52 -3.56
N LEU A 259 -4.87 25.47 -4.32
CA LEU A 259 -5.73 24.31 -4.53
C LEU A 259 -5.36 23.15 -3.60
N LEU A 260 -4.17 23.20 -2.98
CA LEU A 260 -3.72 22.20 -2.03
C LEU A 260 -4.18 22.55 -0.60
N PRO A 261 -4.57 21.56 0.21
CA PRO A 261 -4.74 21.75 1.64
C PRO A 261 -3.44 22.26 2.28
N SER A 262 -3.56 23.17 3.26
CA SER A 262 -2.41 23.73 3.98
C SER A 262 -1.55 22.66 4.63
N GLU A 263 -2.19 21.62 5.15
CA GLU A 263 -1.56 20.50 5.84
C GLU A 263 -0.62 19.73 4.90
N MET A 264 -1.00 19.59 3.63
CA MET A 264 -0.18 18.91 2.62
C MET A 264 1.03 19.76 2.18
N LEU A 265 0.85 21.08 2.13
CA LEU A 265 1.93 22.01 1.82
C LEU A 265 2.98 22.02 2.92
N ASP A 266 2.55 21.97 4.18
CA ASP A 266 3.47 21.96 5.34
C ASP A 266 4.40 20.74 5.30
N VAL A 267 3.86 19.56 4.96
CA VAL A 267 4.65 18.33 4.77
C VAL A 267 5.64 18.48 3.61
N TYR A 268 5.18 19.05 2.47
CA TYR A 268 6.05 19.25 1.31
C TYR A 268 7.22 20.21 1.62
N PHE A 269 6.96 21.32 2.32
CA PHE A 269 8.00 22.30 2.66
C PHE A 269 9.00 21.81 3.72
N GLN A 270 8.70 20.72 4.43
CA GLN A 270 9.64 20.08 5.35
C GLN A 270 10.71 19.22 4.64
N GLN A 271 10.62 19.03 3.32
CA GLN A 271 11.62 18.28 2.55
C GLN A 271 13.02 18.91 2.62
N GLU A 272 14.04 18.05 2.68
CA GLU A 272 15.46 18.46 2.77
C GLU A 272 15.89 19.36 1.61
N HIS A 273 15.32 19.19 0.41
CA HIS A 273 15.64 19.99 -0.77
C HIS A 273 15.26 21.48 -0.64
N PHE A 274 14.29 21.81 0.23
CA PHE A 274 13.96 23.21 0.57
C PHE A 274 14.74 23.72 1.78
N SER A 275 15.39 22.84 2.53
CA SER A 275 16.24 23.19 3.66
C SER A 275 17.67 23.54 3.22
N LEU A 276 17.78 24.30 2.13
CA LEU A 276 19.05 24.82 1.61
C LEU A 276 19.82 25.58 2.71
N LYS A 277 19.09 26.19 3.65
CA LYS A 277 19.63 26.84 4.85
C LYS A 277 20.25 25.85 5.84
N ALA A 278 19.63 24.68 6.08
CA ALA A 278 20.21 23.64 6.94
C ALA A 278 21.39 22.94 6.27
N HIS A 279 21.33 22.76 4.95
CA HIS A 279 22.45 22.19 4.20
C HIS A 279 23.66 23.12 4.18
N VAL A 280 23.45 24.43 3.94
CA VAL A 280 24.50 25.45 4.06
C VAL A 280 25.02 25.55 5.49
N ALA A 281 24.15 25.52 6.51
CA ALA A 281 24.58 25.54 7.91
C ALA A 281 25.42 24.29 8.28
N SER A 282 25.04 23.11 7.80
CA SER A 282 25.79 21.86 7.98
C SER A 282 27.17 21.93 7.31
N CYS A 283 27.23 22.41 6.07
CA CYS A 283 28.50 22.64 5.36
C CYS A 283 29.39 23.69 6.05
N MET A 284 28.80 24.73 6.64
CA MET A 284 29.56 25.75 7.38
C MET A 284 30.05 25.24 8.74
N SER A 285 29.30 24.38 9.41
CA SER A 285 29.69 23.77 10.70
C SER A 285 30.74 22.64 10.58
N SER A 286 30.93 22.10 9.38
CA SER A 286 31.90 21.03 9.09
C SER A 286 33.22 21.57 8.52
N ALA A 287 33.37 22.89 8.36
CA ALA A 287 34.63 23.49 7.96
C ALA A 287 35.62 23.41 9.15
N PRO A 288 36.81 22.81 8.98
CA PRO A 288 37.81 22.75 10.05
C PRO A 288 38.25 24.16 10.40
N SER A 289 38.19 24.50 11.68
CA SER A 289 38.76 25.72 12.24
C SER A 289 40.28 25.69 12.06
N ASN A 290 40.78 26.45 11.09
CA ASN A 290 42.20 26.76 10.96
C ASN A 290 42.67 27.68 12.10
#